data_AF-A0A2D7JW16-F1
#
_entry.id   AF-A0A2D7JW16-F1
#
_cell.length_a   1.000
_cell.length_b   1.000
_cell.length_c   1.000
_cell.angle_alpha   90.00
_cell.angle_beta   90.00
_cell.angle_gamma   90.00
#
_symmetry.space_group_name_H-M   'P 1'
#
loop_
_entity.id
_entity.type
_entity.pdbx_description
1 polymer ?
#
loop_
_entity_poly.entity_id
_entity_poly.type
_entity_poly.pdbx_seq_one_letter_code
_entity_poly.pdbx_strand_id
1 'polypeptide(L)'
;MGSESMLASSILLSALLAGLVATAVTVAIEKWGGLVGGLLGTVPSTIVPAAIGMYLAGGEDDLMLSMAVVPLGMLLNALFLGAWLVLPRWFSNASHPLLLTSIGALALWGVLGVTVWLLMNNTVVGTLLTEQELAAAGLILLVIIAVAFNWRPQPTPKGSEAVSKTVLFSRGMMAAVAIGIAVWLAGLGFPLLAGLASVF
;
A
#
# COMPACT_ATOMS: atom_id res chain seq x y z
N MET A 1 -19.03 -11.55 -24.84
CA MET A 1 -19.67 -11.32 -23.52
C MET A 1 -18.95 -11.99 -22.35
N GLY A 2 -17.83 -12.71 -22.53
CA GLY A 2 -17.14 -13.42 -21.42
C GLY A 2 -16.11 -12.58 -20.64
N SER A 3 -15.21 -11.85 -21.32
CA SER A 3 -14.06 -11.21 -20.65
C SER A 3 -14.43 -10.04 -19.74
N GLU A 4 -15.34 -9.15 -20.16
CA GLU A 4 -15.76 -8.00 -19.35
C GLU A 4 -16.47 -8.42 -18.06
N SER A 5 -17.30 -9.47 -18.15
CA SER A 5 -17.99 -10.02 -16.98
C SER A 5 -17.02 -10.65 -15.98
N MET A 6 -15.99 -11.34 -16.48
CA MET A 6 -14.94 -11.92 -15.65
C MET A 6 -14.10 -10.82 -14.98
N LEU A 7 -13.69 -9.81 -15.71
CA LEU A 7 -12.92 -8.69 -15.17
C LEU A 7 -13.69 -7.96 -14.06
N ALA A 8 -14.97 -7.61 -14.31
CA ALA A 8 -15.81 -6.96 -13.31
C ALA A 8 -15.98 -7.80 -12.04
N SER A 9 -16.12 -9.12 -12.20
CA SER A 9 -16.22 -10.04 -11.06
C SER A 9 -14.92 -10.11 -10.24
N SER A 10 -13.76 -10.14 -10.90
CA SER A 10 -12.44 -10.13 -10.25
C SER A 10 -12.20 -8.83 -9.48
N ILE A 11 -12.53 -7.68 -10.08
CA ILE A 11 -12.43 -6.38 -9.43
C ILE A 11 -13.30 -6.35 -8.16
N LEU A 12 -14.57 -6.72 -8.29
CA LEU A 12 -15.52 -6.68 -7.17
C LEU A 12 -15.10 -7.62 -6.04
N LEU A 13 -14.71 -8.85 -6.37
CA LEU A 13 -14.34 -9.86 -5.39
C LEU A 13 -13.06 -9.46 -4.64
N SER A 14 -12.01 -9.03 -5.36
CA SER A 14 -10.77 -8.57 -4.74
C SER A 14 -10.96 -7.31 -3.90
N ALA A 15 -11.77 -6.34 -4.37
CA ALA A 15 -12.10 -5.14 -3.61
C ALA A 15 -12.81 -5.48 -2.29
N LEU A 16 -13.87 -6.30 -2.36
CA LEU A 16 -14.63 -6.69 -1.17
C LEU A 16 -13.78 -7.46 -0.16
N LEU A 17 -12.98 -8.42 -0.63
CA LEU A 17 -12.09 -9.19 0.24
C LEU A 17 -11.03 -8.29 0.89
N ALA A 18 -10.40 -7.39 0.13
CA ALA A 18 -9.43 -6.46 0.67
C ALA A 18 -10.03 -5.55 1.74
N GLY A 19 -11.23 -5.01 1.49
CA GLY A 19 -11.95 -4.19 2.47
C GLY A 19 -12.28 -4.96 3.75
N LEU A 20 -12.78 -6.20 3.62
CA LEU A 20 -13.06 -7.08 4.76
C LEU A 20 -11.80 -7.39 5.57
N VAL A 21 -10.69 -7.74 4.89
CA VAL A 21 -9.41 -8.01 5.52
C VAL A 21 -8.89 -6.77 6.26
N ALA A 22 -8.93 -5.59 5.63
CA ALA A 22 -8.48 -4.34 6.23
C ALA A 22 -9.29 -3.99 7.49
N THR A 23 -10.62 -4.16 7.46
CA THR A 23 -11.47 -3.97 8.64
C THR A 23 -11.16 -5.02 9.72
N ALA A 24 -11.03 -6.30 9.35
CA ALA A 24 -10.74 -7.38 10.29
C ALA A 24 -9.39 -7.19 11.00
N VAL A 25 -8.35 -6.84 10.25
CA VAL A 25 -7.01 -6.54 10.80
C VAL A 25 -7.08 -5.33 11.72
N THR A 26 -7.84 -4.29 11.37
CA THR A 26 -8.00 -3.11 12.24
C THR A 26 -8.65 -3.48 13.58
N VAL A 27 -9.70 -4.29 13.56
CA VAL A 27 -10.37 -4.79 14.79
C VAL A 27 -9.44 -5.71 15.59
N ALA A 28 -8.65 -6.55 14.92
CA ALA A 28 -7.69 -7.42 15.58
C ALA A 28 -6.58 -6.63 16.29
N ILE A 29 -6.06 -5.57 15.66
CA ILE A 29 -5.08 -4.65 16.24
C ILE A 29 -5.66 -3.94 17.47
N GLU A 30 -6.90 -3.46 17.37
CA GLU A 30 -7.60 -2.83 18.49
C GLU A 30 -7.73 -3.78 19.69
N LYS A 31 -8.17 -5.02 19.47
CA LYS A 31 -8.44 -5.99 20.55
C LYS A 31 -7.20 -6.61 21.18
N TRP A 32 -6.16 -6.86 20.39
CA TRP A 32 -4.97 -7.59 20.84
C TRP A 32 -3.77 -6.69 21.14
N GLY A 33 -3.95 -5.37 21.00
CA GLY A 33 -2.95 -4.36 21.34
C GLY A 33 -1.81 -4.26 20.33
N GLY A 34 -0.95 -3.25 20.49
CA GLY A 34 0.05 -2.87 19.49
C GLY A 34 1.11 -3.92 19.15
N LEU A 35 1.46 -4.84 20.07
CA LEU A 35 2.47 -5.88 19.81
C LEU A 35 1.93 -6.97 18.88
N VAL A 36 0.79 -7.58 19.26
CA VAL A 36 0.13 -8.61 18.44
C VAL A 36 -0.44 -7.99 17.17
N GLY A 37 -1.01 -6.79 17.29
CA GLY A 37 -1.47 -6.00 16.15
C GLY A 37 -0.35 -5.66 15.18
N GLY A 38 0.86 -5.36 15.67
CA GLY A 38 2.04 -5.14 14.84
C GLY A 38 2.42 -6.40 14.05
N LEU A 39 2.50 -7.55 14.71
CA LEU A 39 2.73 -8.85 14.06
C LEU A 39 1.67 -9.18 13.00
N LEU A 40 0.40 -8.98 13.32
CA LEU A 40 -0.70 -9.20 12.37
C LEU A 40 -0.66 -8.22 11.21
N GLY A 41 -0.28 -6.97 11.45
CA GLY A 41 -0.09 -5.95 10.43
C GLY A 41 1.06 -6.26 9.46
N THR A 42 2.04 -7.07 9.87
CA THR A 42 3.11 -7.55 8.99
C THR A 42 2.70 -8.74 8.12
N VAL A 43 1.54 -9.36 8.37
CA VAL A 43 1.02 -10.42 7.50
C VAL A 43 0.56 -9.77 6.19
N PRO A 44 1.02 -10.25 5.02
CA PRO A 44 0.65 -9.73 3.71
C PRO A 44 -0.80 -10.10 3.36
N SER A 45 -1.76 -9.56 4.12
CA SER A 45 -3.14 -10.02 4.13
C SER A 45 -3.99 -9.33 3.05
N THR A 46 -3.75 -8.04 2.76
CA THR A 46 -4.45 -7.29 1.70
C THR A 46 -3.88 -7.53 0.31
N ILE A 47 -2.59 -7.87 0.20
CA ILE A 47 -1.94 -8.14 -1.08
C ILE A 47 -2.39 -9.47 -1.68
N VAL A 48 -2.82 -10.46 -0.88
CA VAL A 48 -3.28 -11.76 -1.40
C VAL A 48 -4.55 -11.62 -2.27
N PRO A 49 -5.64 -10.97 -1.80
CA PRO A 49 -6.79 -10.66 -2.66
C PRO A 49 -6.42 -9.84 -3.90
N ALA A 50 -5.47 -8.91 -3.76
CA ALA A 50 -5.01 -8.08 -4.87
C ALA A 50 -4.28 -8.91 -5.93
N ALA A 51 -3.34 -9.77 -5.53
CA ALA A 51 -2.59 -10.66 -6.42
C ALA A 51 -3.50 -11.63 -7.16
N ILE A 52 -4.47 -12.24 -6.46
CA ILE A 52 -5.49 -13.10 -7.10
C ILE A 52 -6.27 -12.31 -8.16
N GLY A 53 -6.72 -11.09 -7.81
CA GLY A 53 -7.47 -10.25 -8.75
C GLY A 53 -6.65 -9.85 -9.97
N MET A 54 -5.40 -9.42 -9.76
CA MET A 54 -4.48 -9.02 -10.82
C MET A 54 -4.14 -10.21 -11.73
N TYR A 55 -3.92 -11.40 -11.18
CA TYR A 55 -3.73 -12.62 -11.97
C TYR A 55 -4.93 -12.93 -12.86
N LEU A 56 -6.14 -12.86 -12.29
CA LEU A 56 -7.36 -13.12 -13.05
C LEU A 56 -7.65 -12.03 -14.10
N ALA A 57 -7.10 -10.83 -13.94
CA ALA A 57 -7.32 -9.69 -14.83
C ALA A 57 -6.28 -9.59 -15.96
N GLY A 58 -4.99 -9.80 -15.65
CA GLY A 58 -3.87 -9.63 -16.58
C GLY A 58 -3.04 -10.89 -16.88
N GLY A 59 -3.19 -11.96 -16.09
CA GLY A 59 -2.43 -13.21 -16.26
C GLY A 59 -1.13 -13.25 -15.45
N GLU A 60 -0.29 -14.25 -15.74
CA GLU A 60 0.92 -14.56 -14.97
C GLU A 60 2.03 -13.51 -15.15
N ASP A 61 2.34 -13.14 -16.39
CA ASP A 61 3.42 -12.18 -16.69
C ASP A 61 3.12 -10.79 -16.10
N ASP A 62 1.88 -10.32 -16.25
CA ASP A 62 1.42 -9.06 -15.66
C ASP A 62 1.41 -9.10 -14.12
N LEU A 63 1.07 -10.25 -13.53
CA LEU A 63 1.18 -10.44 -12.09
C LEU A 63 2.63 -10.34 -11.63
N MET A 64 3.56 -11.00 -12.32
CA MET A 64 4.97 -11.01 -11.97
C MET A 64 5.56 -9.59 -12.00
N LEU A 65 5.24 -8.81 -13.04
CA LEU A 65 5.59 -7.39 -13.12
C LEU A 65 4.97 -6.57 -11.98
N SER A 66 3.69 -6.81 -11.66
CA SER A 66 3.00 -6.13 -10.57
C SER A 66 3.65 -6.43 -9.22
N MET A 67 4.03 -7.69 -8.97
CA MET A 67 4.66 -8.11 -7.72
C MET A 67 6.10 -7.62 -7.60
N ALA A 68 6.82 -7.47 -8.71
CA ALA A 68 8.19 -6.96 -8.70
C ALA A 68 8.30 -5.54 -8.12
N VAL A 69 7.27 -4.70 -8.29
CA VAL A 69 7.27 -3.31 -7.83
C VAL A 69 6.65 -3.14 -6.43
N VAL A 70 6.02 -4.18 -5.87
CA VAL A 70 5.39 -4.13 -4.53
C VAL A 70 6.37 -3.69 -3.43
N PRO A 71 7.62 -4.19 -3.35
CA PRO A 71 8.58 -3.70 -2.35
C PRO A 71 8.87 -2.20 -2.45
N LEU A 72 8.89 -1.65 -3.67
CA LEU A 72 9.03 -0.20 -3.88
C LEU A 72 7.76 0.55 -3.45
N GLY A 73 6.56 0.01 -3.74
CA GLY A 73 5.32 0.56 -3.21
C GLY A 73 5.31 0.62 -1.68
N MET A 74 5.75 -0.46 -1.02
CA MET A 74 5.88 -0.49 0.44
C MET A 74 6.91 0.52 0.97
N LEU A 75 8.01 0.73 0.23
CA LEU A 75 8.99 1.79 0.53
C LEU A 75 8.34 3.19 0.45
N LEU A 76 7.50 3.46 -0.55
CA LEU A 76 6.75 4.72 -0.63
C LEU A 76 5.83 4.91 0.59
N ASN A 77 5.16 3.85 1.04
CA ASN A 77 4.32 3.90 2.23
C ASN A 77 5.13 4.13 3.51
N ALA A 78 6.32 3.54 3.61
CA ALA A 78 7.25 3.84 4.71
C ALA A 78 7.63 5.33 4.70
N LEU A 79 8.02 5.89 3.55
CA LEU A 79 8.37 7.30 3.42
C LEU A 79 7.18 8.24 3.69
N PHE A 80 5.96 7.85 3.31
CA PHE A 80 4.73 8.55 3.70
C PHE A 80 4.59 8.64 5.22
N LEU A 81 4.79 7.54 5.95
CA LEU A 81 4.81 7.55 7.42
C LEU A 81 5.99 8.37 7.97
N GLY A 82 7.14 8.36 7.28
CA GLY A 82 8.27 9.25 7.54
C GLY A 82 7.88 10.72 7.49
N ALA A 83 7.09 11.12 6.52
CA ALA A 83 6.56 12.48 6.42
C ALA A 83 5.70 12.84 7.63
N TRP A 84 4.89 11.90 8.13
CA TRP A 84 4.10 12.07 9.36
C TRP A 84 4.96 12.26 10.63
N LEU A 85 6.20 11.79 10.65
CA LEU A 85 7.14 12.03 11.75
C LEU A 85 7.72 13.45 11.72
N VAL A 86 7.87 14.04 10.53
CA VAL A 86 8.61 15.31 10.33
C VAL A 86 7.67 16.50 10.16
N LEU A 87 6.67 16.40 9.28
CA LEU A 87 5.79 17.50 8.86
C LEU A 87 5.00 18.16 10.01
N PRO A 88 4.48 17.44 11.03
CA PRO A 88 3.72 18.09 12.11
C PRO A 88 4.51 19.18 12.84
N ARG A 89 5.84 19.07 12.92
CA ARG A 89 6.70 20.06 13.57
C ARG A 89 6.68 21.40 12.82
N TRP A 90 6.60 21.35 11.49
CA TRP A 90 6.59 22.53 10.63
C TRP A 90 5.23 23.22 10.56
N PHE A 91 4.15 22.49 10.78
CA PHE A 91 2.78 23.02 10.81
C PHE A 91 2.23 23.25 12.22
N SER A 92 3.08 23.15 13.25
CA SER A 92 2.68 23.22 14.67
C SER A 92 1.88 24.48 15.04
N ASN A 93 2.12 25.60 14.34
CA ASN A 93 1.43 26.87 14.56
C ASN A 93 0.31 27.17 13.55
N ALA A 94 -0.02 26.25 12.65
CA ALA A 94 -1.07 26.44 11.65
C ALA A 94 -2.46 26.19 12.24
N SER A 95 -3.50 26.75 11.63
CA SER A 95 -4.89 26.58 12.08
C SER A 95 -5.41 25.14 11.94
N HIS A 96 -4.90 24.39 10.96
CA HIS A 96 -5.32 23.02 10.66
C HIS A 96 -4.12 22.09 10.43
N PRO A 97 -3.31 21.81 11.48
CA PRO A 97 -2.04 21.10 11.34
C PRO A 97 -2.22 19.68 10.77
N LEU A 98 -3.26 18.96 11.21
CA LEU A 98 -3.55 17.59 10.74
C LEU A 98 -3.85 17.54 9.23
N LEU A 99 -4.63 18.51 8.73
CA LEU A 99 -5.00 18.57 7.32
C LEU A 99 -3.77 18.91 6.47
N LEU A 100 -2.94 19.86 6.90
CA LEU A 100 -1.71 20.22 6.21
C LEU A 100 -0.69 19.07 6.20
N THR A 101 -0.51 18.37 7.32
CA THR A 101 0.33 17.16 7.37
C THR A 101 -0.19 16.08 6.42
N SER A 102 -1.51 15.85 6.40
CA SER A 102 -2.11 14.84 5.53
C SER A 102 -1.90 15.15 4.05
N ILE A 103 -2.18 16.40 3.64
CA ILE A 103 -1.96 16.87 2.27
C ILE A 103 -0.48 16.80 1.89
N GLY A 104 0.41 17.27 2.77
CA GLY A 104 1.85 17.24 2.53
C GLY A 104 2.40 15.82 2.38
N ALA A 105 1.96 14.89 3.24
CA ALA A 105 2.36 13.50 3.15
C ALA A 105 1.82 12.82 1.88
N LEU A 106 0.56 13.07 1.51
CA LEU A 106 -0.04 12.56 0.27
C LEU A 106 0.64 13.16 -0.98
N ALA A 107 0.98 14.45 -0.96
CA ALA A 107 1.70 15.10 -2.05
C ALA A 107 3.10 14.50 -2.22
N LEU A 108 3.84 14.30 -1.12
CA LEU A 108 5.13 13.62 -1.15
C LEU A 108 4.99 12.21 -1.74
N TRP A 109 4.05 11.43 -1.24
CA TRP A 109 3.79 10.06 -1.72
C TRP A 109 3.46 10.06 -3.21
N GLY A 110 2.59 10.97 -3.67
CA GLY A 110 2.20 11.08 -5.08
C GLY A 110 3.36 11.45 -6.00
N VAL A 111 4.19 12.44 -5.61
CA VAL A 111 5.38 12.84 -6.38
C VAL A 111 6.38 11.69 -6.49
N LEU A 112 6.64 11.00 -5.37
CA LEU A 112 7.54 9.86 -5.36
C LEU A 112 6.98 8.69 -6.18
N GLY A 113 5.67 8.41 -6.08
CA GLY A 113 4.99 7.38 -6.86
C GLY A 113 5.08 7.63 -8.37
N VAL A 114 4.82 8.86 -8.81
CA VAL A 114 5.00 9.26 -10.22
C VAL A 114 6.45 9.09 -10.67
N THR A 115 7.40 9.48 -9.81
CA THR A 115 8.83 9.36 -10.13
C THR A 115 9.25 7.90 -10.27
N VAL A 116 8.85 7.03 -9.34
CA VAL A 116 9.11 5.58 -9.41
C VAL A 116 8.48 5.01 -10.68
N TRP A 117 7.21 5.30 -10.95
CA TRP A 117 6.54 4.80 -12.14
C TRP A 117 7.25 5.23 -13.44
N LEU A 118 7.62 6.51 -13.58
CA LEU A 118 8.34 7.02 -14.76
C LEU A 118 9.71 6.35 -14.94
N LEU A 119 10.45 6.12 -13.86
CA LEU A 119 11.74 5.43 -13.91
C LEU A 119 11.59 3.96 -14.30
N MET A 120 10.60 3.27 -13.72
CA MET A 120 10.35 1.86 -14.01
C MET A 120 9.94 1.66 -15.48
N ASN A 121 8.98 2.45 -15.95
CA ASN A 121 8.42 2.31 -17.29
C ASN A 121 9.41 2.62 -18.41
N ASN A 122 10.35 3.54 -18.19
CA ASN A 122 11.19 4.05 -19.27
C ASN A 122 12.65 3.59 -19.20
N THR A 123 13.10 3.03 -18.07
CA THR A 123 14.55 2.93 -17.83
C THR A 123 14.99 1.69 -17.09
N VAL A 124 14.18 1.11 -16.20
CA VAL A 124 14.67 0.06 -15.29
C VAL A 124 14.20 -1.34 -15.67
N VAL A 125 12.89 -1.56 -15.84
CA VAL A 125 12.33 -2.90 -16.02
C VAL A 125 12.68 -3.43 -17.41
N GLY A 126 13.35 -4.58 -17.47
CA GLY A 126 13.69 -5.26 -18.73
C GLY A 126 14.89 -4.67 -19.49
N THR A 127 15.40 -3.51 -19.04
CA THR A 127 16.58 -2.84 -19.62
C THR A 127 17.79 -2.88 -18.69
N LEU A 128 17.61 -2.52 -17.42
CA LEU A 128 18.70 -2.47 -16.43
C LEU A 128 18.60 -3.60 -15.41
N LEU A 129 17.38 -3.93 -14.98
CA LEU A 129 17.12 -4.95 -13.97
C LEU A 129 16.03 -5.90 -14.45
N THR A 130 16.20 -7.18 -14.13
CA THR A 130 15.12 -8.15 -14.15
C THR A 130 14.09 -7.84 -13.06
N GLU A 131 12.90 -8.43 -13.16
CA GLU A 131 11.83 -8.30 -12.17
C GLU A 131 12.29 -8.70 -10.75
N GLN A 132 13.08 -9.76 -10.64
CA GLN A 132 13.59 -10.27 -9.37
C GLN A 132 14.63 -9.34 -8.76
N GLU A 133 15.54 -8.80 -9.58
CA GLU A 133 16.52 -7.81 -9.14
C GLU A 133 15.85 -6.51 -8.71
N LEU A 134 14.79 -6.09 -9.40
CA LEU A 134 13.99 -4.94 -9.00
C LEU A 134 13.33 -5.16 -7.64
N ALA A 135 12.66 -6.30 -7.46
CA ALA A 135 12.02 -6.65 -6.20
C ALA A 135 13.04 -6.69 -5.06
N ALA A 136 14.21 -7.29 -5.30
CA ALA A 136 15.30 -7.36 -4.33
C ALA A 136 15.86 -5.97 -3.99
N ALA A 137 16.09 -5.11 -4.98
CA ALA A 137 16.55 -3.75 -4.75
C ALA A 137 15.54 -2.93 -3.93
N GLY A 138 14.25 -3.01 -4.28
CA GLY A 138 13.17 -2.38 -3.52
C GLY A 138 13.11 -2.87 -2.07
N LEU A 139 13.25 -4.19 -1.86
CA LEU A 139 13.28 -4.79 -0.53
C LEU A 139 14.50 -4.35 0.28
N ILE A 140 15.69 -4.30 -0.32
CA ILE A 140 16.92 -3.82 0.34
C ILE A 140 16.74 -2.37 0.80
N LEU A 141 16.23 -1.50 -0.08
CA LEU A 141 15.97 -0.10 0.27
C LEU A 141 14.91 0.03 1.37
N LEU A 142 13.84 -0.77 1.30
CA LEU A 142 12.81 -0.83 2.34
C LEU A 142 13.40 -1.22 3.70
N VAL A 143 14.23 -2.26 3.75
CA VAL A 143 14.90 -2.70 4.99
C VAL A 143 15.80 -1.62 5.54
N ILE A 144 16.60 -0.96 4.69
CA ILE A 144 17.48 0.14 5.10
C ILE A 144 16.66 1.27 5.74
N ILE A 145 15.58 1.71 5.09
CA ILE A 145 14.70 2.77 5.61
C ILE A 145 13.99 2.34 6.89
N ALA A 146 13.48 1.10 6.95
CA ALA A 146 12.82 0.57 8.14
C ALA A 146 13.77 0.54 9.35
N VAL A 147 15.02 0.11 9.15
CA VAL A 147 16.06 0.13 10.20
C VAL A 147 16.39 1.56 10.59
N ALA A 148 16.56 2.48 9.62
CA ALA A 148 16.87 3.87 9.90
C ALA A 148 15.77 4.56 10.73
N PHE A 149 14.50 4.32 10.42
CA PHE A 149 13.36 4.89 11.16
C PHE A 149 13.23 4.33 12.57
N ASN A 150 13.67 3.10 12.80
CA ASN A 150 13.58 2.42 14.09
C ASN A 150 14.90 2.41 14.88
N TRP A 151 15.92 3.16 14.43
CA TRP A 151 17.22 3.19 15.11
C TRP A 151 17.14 3.68 16.56
N ARG A 152 16.14 4.50 16.88
CA ARG A 152 15.83 4.96 18.25
C ARG A 152 14.36 4.69 18.57
N PRO A 153 14.00 3.46 18.96
CA PRO A 153 12.61 3.08 19.21
C PRO A 153 12.00 4.00 20.26
N GLN A 154 10.84 4.58 19.95
CA GLN A 154 10.02 5.30 20.92
C GLN A 154 8.97 4.33 21.47
N PRO A 155 8.66 4.35 22.78
CA PRO A 155 7.62 3.50 23.33
C PRO A 155 6.28 3.86 22.69
N THR A 156 5.62 2.88 22.07
CA THR A 156 4.29 3.07 21.51
C THR A 156 3.27 3.15 22.65
N PRO A 157 2.60 4.29 22.88
CA PRO A 157 1.55 4.35 23.89
C PRO A 157 0.43 3.38 23.51
N LYS A 158 -0.08 2.63 24.48
CA LYS A 158 -1.24 1.76 24.25
C LYS A 158 -2.46 2.64 24.01
N GLY A 159 -3.23 2.37 22.96
CA GLY A 159 -4.52 3.00 22.76
C GLY A 159 -5.46 2.63 23.91
N SER A 160 -6.05 3.64 24.56
CA SER A 160 -7.07 3.45 25.61
C SER A 160 -8.50 3.45 25.08
N GLU A 161 -8.69 3.92 23.84
CA GLU A 161 -9.99 4.14 23.23
C GLU A 161 -10.30 3.12 22.13
N ALA A 162 -11.57 2.74 22.04
CA ALA A 162 -12.08 1.90 20.97
C ALA A 162 -12.05 2.66 19.62
N VAL A 163 -11.79 1.93 18.53
CA VAL A 163 -11.82 2.51 17.20
C VAL A 163 -13.28 2.76 16.80
N SER A 164 -13.58 3.99 16.37
CA SER A 164 -14.96 4.32 15.99
C SER A 164 -15.42 3.49 14.79
N LYS A 165 -16.72 3.16 14.75
CA LYS A 165 -17.33 2.42 13.63
C LYS A 165 -17.11 3.13 12.29
N THR A 166 -17.11 4.46 12.30
CA THR A 166 -16.82 5.28 11.12
C THR A 166 -15.41 5.04 10.62
N VAL A 167 -14.40 4.98 11.50
CA VAL A 167 -13.02 4.70 11.09
C VAL A 167 -12.88 3.28 10.54
N LEU A 168 -13.52 2.29 11.16
CA LEU A 168 -13.51 0.90 10.68
C LEU A 168 -14.10 0.78 9.27
N PHE A 169 -15.24 1.43 9.04
CA PHE A 169 -15.90 1.46 7.74
C PHE A 169 -15.05 2.18 6.69
N SER A 170 -14.53 3.38 7.02
CA SER A 170 -13.70 4.15 6.10
C SER A 170 -12.44 3.41 5.70
N ARG A 171 -11.76 2.74 6.63
CA ARG A 171 -10.56 1.94 6.32
C ARG A 171 -10.86 0.79 5.37
N GLY A 172 -11.92 0.03 5.64
CA GLY A 172 -12.36 -1.05 4.76
C GLY A 172 -12.73 -0.55 3.36
N MET A 173 -13.48 0.54 3.29
CA MET A 173 -13.89 1.14 2.02
C MET A 173 -12.69 1.66 1.21
N MET A 174 -11.74 2.34 1.85
CA MET A 174 -10.54 2.85 1.19
C MET A 174 -9.67 1.71 0.65
N ALA A 175 -9.47 0.63 1.42
CA ALA A 175 -8.75 -0.55 0.96
C ALA A 175 -9.47 -1.22 -0.22
N ALA A 176 -10.80 -1.37 -0.15
CA ALA A 176 -11.60 -1.93 -1.22
C ALA A 176 -11.47 -1.12 -2.52
N VAL A 177 -11.55 0.21 -2.43
CA VAL A 177 -11.38 1.11 -3.59
C VAL A 177 -9.96 1.01 -4.15
N ALA A 178 -8.93 1.04 -3.29
CA ALA A 178 -7.54 0.96 -3.74
C ALA A 178 -7.25 -0.35 -4.48
N ILE A 179 -7.65 -1.50 -3.90
CA ILE A 179 -7.46 -2.80 -4.54
C ILE A 179 -8.33 -2.96 -5.78
N GLY A 180 -9.57 -2.46 -5.77
CA GLY A 180 -10.41 -2.45 -6.96
C GLY A 180 -9.78 -1.68 -8.12
N ILE A 181 -9.20 -0.51 -7.85
CA ILE A 181 -8.46 0.27 -8.83
C ILE A 181 -7.21 -0.49 -9.30
N ALA A 182 -6.46 -1.11 -8.39
CA ALA A 182 -5.27 -1.89 -8.75
C ALA A 182 -5.60 -3.03 -9.72
N VAL A 183 -6.63 -3.83 -9.42
CA VAL A 183 -7.08 -4.94 -10.29
C VAL A 183 -7.61 -4.43 -11.62
N TRP A 184 -8.32 -3.30 -11.61
CA TRP A 184 -8.77 -2.67 -12.85
C TRP A 184 -7.61 -2.22 -13.72
N LEU A 185 -6.57 -1.59 -13.14
CA LEU A 185 -5.35 -1.18 -13.85
C LEU A 185 -4.60 -2.38 -14.44
N ALA A 186 -4.55 -3.51 -13.72
CA ALA A 186 -3.97 -4.74 -14.26
C ALA A 186 -4.75 -5.22 -15.49
N GLY A 187 -6.09 -5.24 -15.42
CA GLY A 187 -6.93 -5.60 -16.57
C GLY A 187 -6.84 -4.63 -17.76
N LEU A 188 -6.31 -3.42 -17.56
CA LEU A 188 -6.03 -2.46 -18.64
C LEU A 188 -4.62 -2.61 -19.23
N GLY A 189 -3.81 -3.55 -18.74
CA GLY A 189 -2.42 -3.73 -19.17
C GLY A 189 -1.44 -2.74 -18.54
N PHE A 190 -1.73 -2.22 -17.35
CA PHE A 190 -0.82 -1.38 -16.57
C PHE A 190 -0.30 -2.08 -15.30
N PRO A 191 0.42 -3.22 -15.41
CA PRO A 191 0.80 -4.05 -14.26
C PRO A 191 1.69 -3.31 -13.25
N LEU A 192 2.63 -2.46 -13.70
CA LEU A 192 3.49 -1.70 -12.79
C LEU A 192 2.69 -0.68 -11.94
N LEU A 193 1.66 -0.05 -12.52
CA LEU A 193 0.78 0.84 -11.76
C LEU A 193 -0.14 0.06 -10.83
N ALA A 194 -0.64 -1.10 -11.28
CA ALA A 194 -1.44 -1.99 -10.46
C ALA A 194 -0.67 -2.46 -9.21
N GLY A 195 0.59 -2.89 -9.39
CA GLY A 195 1.48 -3.25 -8.30
C GLY A 195 1.69 -2.11 -7.30
N LEU A 196 2.02 -0.90 -7.77
CA LEU A 196 2.17 0.28 -6.91
C LEU A 196 0.87 0.69 -6.19
N ALA A 197 -0.29 0.48 -6.81
CA ALA A 197 -1.60 0.77 -6.19
C ALA A 197 -2.07 -0.34 -5.23
N SER A 198 -1.51 -1.54 -5.31
CA SER A 198 -1.96 -2.71 -4.55
C SER A 198 -1.43 -2.79 -3.12
N VAL A 199 -0.49 -1.93 -2.74
CA VAL A 199 0.20 -1.97 -1.43
C VAL A 199 -0.52 -1.19 -0.32
N PHE A 200 -1.77 -0.81 -0.54
CA PHE A 200 -2.59 -0.02 0.38
C PHE A 200 -3.52 -0.86 1.27
#